data_AF-A0A941LGF9-F1
#
_entry.id   AF-A0A941LGF9-F1
#
_cell.length_a   1.000
_cell.length_b   1.000
_cell.length_c   1.000
_cell.angle_alpha   90.00
_cell.angle_beta   90.00
_cell.angle_gamma   90.00
#
_symmetry.space_group_name_H-M   'P 1'
#
loop_
_entity.id
_entity.type
_entity.pdbx_description
1 polymer ?
#
loop_
_entity_poly.entity_id
_entity_poly.type
_entity_poly.pdbx_seq_one_letter_code
_entity_poly.pdbx_strand_id
1 'polypeptide(L)'
;MMCGPFELRFPDDPDYEDLLAEMYIDDEFVAQITQEAGFDSLDLEIHPRKSGEPWQFKLKDFEAAIQKATTRLWELRKTEGSGG
;
A
#
# COMPACT_ATOMS: atom_id res chain seq x y z
N MET A 1 5.62 11.32 -10.78
CA MET A 1 4.85 12.05 -9.74
C MET A 1 5.51 11.70 -8.40
N MET A 2 5.77 12.67 -7.53
CA MET A 2 6.42 12.40 -6.23
C MET A 2 5.33 12.06 -5.20
N CYS A 3 5.50 11.00 -4.43
CA CYS A 3 4.55 10.53 -3.39
C CYS A 3 4.67 11.32 -2.07
N GLY A 4 5.15 12.57 -2.09
CA GLY A 4 5.38 13.36 -0.88
C GLY A 4 6.20 12.61 0.20
N PRO A 5 5.79 12.61 1.48
CA PRO A 5 6.51 11.97 2.58
C PRO A 5 6.29 10.45 2.67
N PHE A 6 5.49 9.86 1.79
CA PHE A 6 5.09 8.46 1.89
C PHE A 6 6.19 7.52 1.39
N GLU A 7 6.59 6.59 2.25
CA GLU A 7 7.38 5.42 1.90
C GLU A 7 6.45 4.22 1.72
N LEU A 8 6.59 3.50 0.61
CA LEU A 8 5.84 2.28 0.35
C LEU A 8 6.76 1.06 0.52
N ARG A 9 6.28 0.08 1.28
CA ARG A 9 6.94 -1.21 1.45
C ARG A 9 6.03 -2.32 0.91
N PHE A 10 6.64 -3.31 0.30
CA PHE A 10 5.96 -4.48 -0.25
C PHE A 10 6.63 -5.69 0.40
N PRO A 11 6.10 -6.16 1.54
CA PRO A 11 6.63 -7.34 2.20
C PRO A 11 6.65 -8.51 1.23
N ASP A 12 7.78 -9.21 1.19
CA ASP A 12 7.93 -10.47 0.48
C ASP A 12 7.90 -11.54 1.56
N ASP A 13 6.69 -11.92 1.98
CA ASP A 13 6.50 -12.92 3.02
C ASP A 13 6.30 -14.29 2.32
N PRO A 14 7.16 -15.28 2.58
CA PRO A 14 7.06 -16.58 1.93
C PRO A 14 5.80 -17.38 2.31
N ASP A 15 5.10 -17.02 3.40
CA ASP A 15 3.85 -17.64 3.83
C ASP A 15 2.61 -16.86 3.36
N TYR A 16 2.79 -15.60 2.98
CA TYR A 16 1.76 -14.71 2.46
C TYR A 16 2.13 -14.34 1.02
N GLU A 17 1.48 -14.99 0.04
CA GLU A 17 1.47 -14.59 -1.39
C GLU A 17 0.80 -13.21 -1.59
N ASP A 18 1.04 -12.27 -0.68
CA ASP A 18 0.10 -11.21 -0.45
C ASP A 18 0.39 -10.03 -1.33
N LEU A 19 -0.62 -9.75 -2.13
CA LEU A 19 -0.84 -8.49 -2.81
C LEU A 19 -1.12 -7.40 -1.76
N LEU A 20 -0.11 -7.10 -0.94
CA LEU A 20 -0.12 -6.17 0.19
C LEU A 20 0.92 -5.08 -0.04
N ALA A 21 0.51 -3.84 0.23
CA ALA A 21 1.39 -2.68 0.22
C ALA A 21 1.20 -1.93 1.53
N GLU A 22 2.30 -1.70 2.24
CA GLU A 22 2.33 -0.93 3.48
C GLU A 22 2.80 0.50 3.18
N MET A 23 2.21 1.47 3.88
CA MET A 23 2.52 2.89 3.73
C MET A 23 3.02 3.47 5.06
N TYR A 24 4.15 4.16 5.00
CA TYR A 24 4.82 4.76 6.16
C TYR A 24 5.12 6.25 5.94
N ILE A 25 5.17 7.00 7.04
CA ILE A 25 5.76 8.34 7.14
C ILE A 25 6.71 8.31 8.33
N ASP A 26 7.98 8.70 8.17
CA ASP A 26 8.97 8.74 9.25
C ASP A 26 9.01 7.43 10.08
N ASP A 27 9.01 6.27 9.40
CA ASP A 27 8.95 4.91 10.01
C ASP A 27 7.69 4.60 10.85
N GLU A 28 6.66 5.44 10.75
CA GLU A 28 5.37 5.24 11.40
C GLU A 28 4.33 4.72 10.39
N PHE A 29 3.64 3.64 10.75
CA PHE A 29 2.69 2.96 9.89
C PHE A 29 1.42 3.77 9.73
N VAL A 30 1.09 4.13 8.49
CA VAL A 30 -0.06 4.96 8.14
C VAL A 30 -1.24 4.07 7.72
N ALA A 31 -1.00 3.17 6.77
CA ALA A 31 -2.04 2.41 6.11
C ALA A 31 -1.48 1.16 5.44
N GLN A 32 -2.36 0.21 5.16
CA GLN A 32 -2.11 -0.90 4.26
C GLN A 32 -3.16 -0.98 3.16
N ILE A 33 -2.72 -1.44 1.99
CA ILE A 33 -3.57 -1.73 0.84
C ILE A 33 -3.41 -3.20 0.48
N THR A 34 -4.51 -3.95 0.47
CA THR A 34 -4.53 -5.37 0.09
C THR A 34 -5.35 -5.58 -1.18
N GLN A 35 -5.05 -6.63 -1.94
CA GLN A 35 -5.79 -7.07 -3.13
C GLN A 35 -6.22 -8.55 -3.05
N GLU A 36 -6.34 -9.08 -1.83
CA GLU A 36 -6.68 -10.49 -1.57
C GLU A 36 -8.05 -10.88 -2.13
N ALA A 37 -9.05 -9.99 -2.04
CA ALA A 37 -10.43 -10.27 -2.43
C ALA A 37 -10.68 -10.31 -3.95
N GLY A 38 -9.69 -9.98 -4.79
CA GLY A 38 -9.81 -10.01 -6.25
C GLY A 38 -9.23 -8.79 -6.95
N PHE A 39 -9.15 -8.85 -8.27
CA PHE A 39 -8.46 -7.85 -9.10
C PHE A 39 -9.02 -6.42 -8.94
N ASP A 40 -10.33 -6.28 -8.79
CA ASP A 40 -11.01 -4.99 -8.64
C ASP A 40 -11.37 -4.68 -7.17
N SER A 41 -10.94 -5.52 -6.23
CA SER A 41 -11.27 -5.41 -4.81
C SER A 41 -10.01 -5.06 -4.02
N LEU A 42 -9.72 -3.76 -3.99
CA LEU A 42 -8.67 -3.18 -3.16
C LEU A 42 -9.28 -2.73 -1.83
N ASP A 43 -8.75 -3.24 -0.74
CA ASP A 43 -9.09 -2.78 0.60
C ASP A 43 -8.00 -1.84 1.12
N LEU A 44 -8.41 -0.72 1.70
CA LEU A 44 -7.51 0.26 2.33
C LEU A 44 -7.84 0.33 3.82
N GLU A 45 -6.90 -0.06 4.66
CA GLU A 45 -6.98 0.08 6.11
C GLU A 45 -6.05 1.22 6.56
N ILE A 46 -6.55 2.14 7.38
CA ILE A 46 -5.81 3.30 7.87
C ILE A 46 -5.68 3.20 9.39
N HIS A 47 -4.46 3.34 9.89
CA HIS A 47 -4.15 3.26 11.32
C HIS A 47 -3.91 4.65 11.91
N PRO A 48 -4.29 4.89 13.17
CA PRO A 48 -3.98 6.14 13.84
C PRO A 48 -2.48 6.27 14.09
N ARG A 49 -1.99 7.51 14.22
CA ARG A 49 -0.62 7.74 14.70
C ARG A 49 -0.44 7.18 16.11
N LYS A 50 0.76 6.72 16.41
CA LYS A 50 1.26 6.34 17.74
C LYS A 50 1.07 7.46 18.76
N SER A 51 1.13 8.73 18.34
CA SER A 51 0.88 9.87 19.23
C SER A 51 -0.60 10.03 19.61
N GLY A 52 -1.53 9.39 18.90
CA GLY A 52 -2.98 9.60 19.02
C GLY A 52 -3.51 10.81 18.26
N GLU A 53 -2.64 11.66 17.73
CA GLU A 53 -3.02 12.79 16.86
C GLU A 53 -3.41 12.30 15.46
N PRO A 54 -4.27 13.01 14.74
CA PRO A 54 -4.61 12.64 13.37
C PRO A 54 -3.41 12.76 12.44
N TRP A 55 -3.43 11.96 11.38
CA TRP A 55 -2.54 12.17 10.25
C TRP A 55 -2.90 13.47 9.52
N GLN A 56 -1.88 14.25 9.14
CA GLN A 56 -2.07 15.44 8.33
C GLN A 56 -1.00 15.50 7.24
N PHE A 57 -1.45 15.41 5.99
CA PHE A 57 -0.62 15.45 4.78
C PHE A 57 -1.44 16.01 3.61
N LYS A 58 -0.78 16.29 2.49
CA LYS A 58 -1.48 16.77 1.29
C LYS A 58 -2.23 15.62 0.62
N LEU A 59 -3.51 15.83 0.32
CA LEU A 59 -4.34 14.85 -0.38
C LEU A 59 -3.68 14.32 -1.66
N LYS A 60 -3.11 15.21 -2.48
CA LYS A 60 -2.43 14.85 -3.74
C LYS A 60 -1.26 13.88 -3.54
N ASP A 61 -0.53 14.01 -2.43
CA ASP A 61 0.61 13.14 -2.14
C ASP A 61 0.11 11.74 -1.75
N PHE A 62 -1.01 11.68 -1.01
CA PHE A 62 -1.67 10.43 -0.62
C PHE A 62 -2.28 9.72 -1.82
N GLU A 63 -2.98 10.44 -2.71
CA GLU A 63 -3.49 9.91 -3.98
C GLU A 63 -2.36 9.32 -4.84
N ALA A 64 -1.22 10.01 -4.93
CA ALA A 64 -0.06 9.53 -5.66
C ALA A 64 0.56 8.27 -5.04
N ALA A 65 0.59 8.19 -3.70
CA ALA A 65 1.06 7.01 -2.97
C ALA A 65 0.14 5.80 -3.19
N ILE A 66 -1.18 6.00 -3.07
CA ILE A 66 -2.19 4.96 -3.37
C ILE A 66 -2.04 4.48 -4.81
N GLN A 67 -2.01 5.38 -5.78
CA GLN A 67 -1.89 5.00 -7.19
C GLN A 67 -0.63 4.19 -7.48
N LYS A 68 0.49 4.53 -6.82
CA LYS A 68 1.74 3.78 -6.95
C LYS A 68 1.64 2.39 -6.33
N ALA A 69 1.05 2.28 -5.14
CA ALA A 69 0.83 1.00 -4.47
C ALA A 69 -0.06 0.07 -5.32
N THR A 70 -1.23 0.55 -5.76
CA THR A 70 -2.19 -0.24 -6.55
C THR A 70 -1.61 -0.69 -7.88
N THR A 71 -0.85 0.18 -8.57
CA THR A 71 -0.15 -0.19 -9.80
C THR A 71 0.86 -1.31 -9.55
N ARG A 72 1.60 -1.25 -8.44
CA ARG A 72 2.60 -2.26 -8.10
C ARG A 72 1.96 -3.60 -7.73
N LEU A 73 0.90 -3.59 -6.93
CA LEU A 73 0.14 -4.82 -6.59
C LEU A 73 -0.41 -5.49 -7.85
N TRP A 74 -0.93 -4.69 -8.78
CA TRP A 74 -1.41 -5.18 -10.07
C TRP A 74 -0.32 -5.85 -10.93
N GLU A 75 0.90 -5.33 -10.91
CA GLU A 75 2.06 -5.94 -11.58
C GLU A 75 2.46 -7.27 -10.94
N LEU A 76 2.50 -7.32 -9.60
CA LEU A 76 2.85 -8.53 -8.85
C LEU A 76 1.86 -9.67 -9.16
N ARG A 77 0.56 -9.39 -9.10
CA ARG A 77 -0.50 -10.37 -9.40
C ARG A 77 -0.39 -10.99 -10.79
N LYS A 78 -0.06 -10.20 -11.81
CA LYS A 78 0.11 -10.72 -13.18
C LYS A 78 1.31 -11.64 -13.31
N THR A 79 2.34 -11.43 -12.49
CA THR A 79 3.54 -12.27 -12.49
C THR A 79 3.20 -13.64 -11.89
N GLU A 80 2.38 -13.70 -10.85
CA GLU A 80 1.89 -14.96 -10.27
C GLU A 80 0.94 -15.72 -11.22
N GLY A 81 0.03 -15.01 -11.89
CA GLY A 81 -0.92 -15.62 -12.83
C GLY A 81 -0.33 -16.11 -14.17
N SER A 82 0.94 -15.82 -14.46
CA SER A 82 1.61 -16.20 -15.72
C SER A 82 2.50 -17.46 -15.59
N GLY A 83 2.50 -18.10 -14.42
CA GLY A 83 3.27 -19.31 -14.12
C GLY A 83 2.51 -20.64 -14.30
N GLY A 84 1.44 -20.67 -15.11
CA GLY A 84 0.64 -21.87 -15.42
C GLY A 84 1.05 -22.56 -16.70
#